data_AF-A0A968T4L2-F1
#
_entry.id   AF-A0A968T4L2-F1
#
_cell.length_a   1.000
_cell.length_b   1.000
_cell.length_c   1.000
_cell.angle_alpha   90.00
_cell.angle_beta   90.00
_cell.angle_gamma   90.00
#
_symmetry.space_group_name_H-M   'P 1'
#
loop_
_entity.id
_entity.type
_entity.pdbx_description
1 polymer ?
#
loop_
_entity_poly.entity_id
_entity_poly.type
_entity_poly.pdbx_seq_one_letter_code
_entity_poly.pdbx_strand_id
1 'polypeptide(L)'
;MWTKKRGLSFANIQNGDPLLTNGIVTIGGANIWNLTDPFGVKIIQEQNKAAKNPNGDFIYYQWRKIFTTEERAYGIEKTTSPKISFIKGYQPWNWMIGAGFYLDDVELMIARNVKVFTG
;
A
#
# COMPACT_ATOMS: atom_id res chain seq x y z
N MET A 1 -22.97 -0.79 -7.12
CA MET A 1 -22.63 -1.25 -5.75
C MET A 1 -21.11 -1.29 -5.66
N TRP A 2 -20.47 -0.33 -4.98
CA TRP A 2 -19.00 -0.32 -4.85
C TRP A 2 -18.60 -1.44 -3.91
N THR A 3 -18.03 -2.51 -4.44
CA THR A 3 -17.53 -3.63 -3.63
C THR A 3 -16.39 -3.15 -2.75
N LYS A 4 -16.37 -3.59 -1.49
CA LYS A 4 -15.27 -3.41 -0.51
C LYS A 4 -13.94 -3.82 -1.16
N LYS A 5 -13.24 -2.92 -1.85
CA LYS A 5 -11.93 -3.21 -2.41
C LYS A 5 -10.89 -3.04 -1.31
N ARG A 6 -10.15 -4.13 -1.09
CA ARG A 6 -8.98 -4.33 -0.22
C ARG A 6 -8.23 -3.01 0.02
N GLY A 7 -8.00 -2.65 1.28
CA GLY A 7 -7.43 -1.37 1.70
C GLY A 7 -6.27 -0.87 0.82
N LEU A 8 -6.51 0.23 0.12
CA LEU A 8 -5.58 0.87 -0.80
C LEU A 8 -4.87 2.07 -0.16
N SER A 9 -5.42 2.62 0.93
CA SER A 9 -5.00 3.89 1.53
C SER A 9 -4.34 3.75 2.90
N PHE A 10 -3.39 4.64 3.18
CA PHE A 10 -2.68 4.76 4.45
C PHE A 10 -2.23 6.21 4.68
N ALA A 11 -2.02 6.58 5.94
CA ALA A 11 -1.42 7.85 6.31
C ALA A 11 -0.46 7.66 7.48
N ASN A 12 0.69 8.34 7.41
CA ASN A 12 1.76 8.31 8.41
C ASN A 12 2.31 9.71 8.62
N ILE A 13 2.89 9.99 9.79
CA ILE A 13 3.69 11.20 10.01
C ILE A 13 5.10 10.99 9.41
N GLN A 14 5.73 12.04 8.88
CA GLN A 14 7.06 11.98 8.25
C GLN A 14 8.18 11.41 9.15
N ASN A 15 7.98 11.30 10.46
CA ASN A 15 8.89 10.66 11.42
C ASN A 15 8.66 9.15 11.59
N GLY A 16 7.66 8.59 10.90
CA GLY A 16 7.30 7.17 10.95
C GLY A 16 6.24 6.79 11.98
N ASP A 17 5.55 7.74 12.60
CA ASP A 17 4.40 7.44 13.45
C ASP A 17 3.16 7.12 12.59
N PRO A 18 2.51 5.96 12.79
CA PRO A 18 1.37 5.56 11.98
C PRO A 18 0.10 6.31 12.39
N LEU A 19 -0.70 6.77 11.42
CA LEU A 19 -2.00 7.42 11.67
C LEU A 19 -3.16 6.50 11.30
N LEU A 20 -3.09 5.92 10.11
CA LEU A 20 -4.16 5.17 9.47
C LEU A 20 -3.54 4.11 8.57
N THR A 21 -4.09 2.90 8.58
CA THR A 21 -3.80 1.88 7.57
C THR A 21 -5.05 1.08 7.28
N ASN A 22 -5.41 0.97 5.99
CA ASN A 22 -6.54 0.13 5.54
C ASN A 22 -7.87 0.46 6.24
N GLY A 23 -8.13 1.74 6.52
CA GLY A 23 -9.35 2.19 7.20
C GLY A 23 -9.34 2.02 8.72
N ILE A 24 -8.27 1.49 9.30
CA ILE A 24 -8.09 1.35 10.75
C ILE A 24 -7.17 2.47 11.25
N VAL A 25 -7.59 3.19 12.29
CA VAL A 25 -6.77 4.19 12.98
C VAL A 25 -5.70 3.47 13.78
N THR A 26 -4.44 3.88 13.61
CA THR A 26 -3.25 3.24 14.20
C THR A 26 -2.42 4.17 15.07
N ILE A 27 -2.96 5.35 15.39
CA ILE A 27 -2.34 6.36 16.26
C ILE A 27 -1.98 5.75 17.62
N GLY A 28 -0.79 6.06 18.11
CA GLY A 28 -0.25 5.51 19.36
C GLY A 28 0.39 4.13 19.21
N GLY A 29 0.42 3.57 18.00
CA GLY A 29 1.18 2.37 17.67
C GLY A 29 2.68 2.59 17.67
N ALA A 30 3.43 1.49 17.56
CA ALA A 30 4.89 1.56 17.45
C ALA A 30 5.33 2.35 16.20
N ASN A 31 6.42 3.11 16.34
CA ASN A 31 7.03 3.80 15.21
C ASN A 31 7.53 2.78 14.17
N ILE A 32 7.25 3.05 12.90
CA ILE A 32 7.53 2.14 11.77
C ILE A 32 8.62 2.68 10.85
N TRP A 33 9.42 3.66 11.28
CA TRP A 33 10.46 4.28 10.45
C TRP A 33 11.45 3.29 9.79
N ASN A 34 11.78 2.20 10.50
CA ASN A 34 12.70 1.17 10.03
C ASN A 34 12.00 -0.03 9.38
N LEU A 35 10.70 0.07 9.12
CA LEU A 35 9.94 -0.95 8.41
C LEU A 35 10.56 -1.20 7.04
N THR A 36 11.01 -2.42 6.84
CA THR A 36 11.74 -2.85 5.65
C THR A 36 11.03 -4.04 5.02
N ASP A 37 10.92 -4.03 3.70
CA ASP A 37 10.34 -5.14 2.97
C ASP A 37 11.35 -6.31 2.79
N PRO A 38 10.93 -7.48 2.29
CA PRO A 38 11.82 -8.63 2.10
C PRO A 38 13.00 -8.38 1.14
N PHE A 39 12.97 -7.32 0.34
CA PHE A 39 14.03 -6.94 -0.62
C PHE A 39 14.89 -5.77 -0.11
N GLY A 40 14.71 -5.34 1.14
CA GLY A 40 15.51 -4.28 1.75
C GLY A 40 14.97 -2.87 1.53
N VAL A 41 13.79 -2.70 0.94
CA VAL A 41 13.18 -1.38 0.74
C VAL A 41 12.69 -0.83 2.07
N LYS A 42 13.21 0.33 2.47
CA LYS A 42 12.79 1.04 3.68
C LYS A 42 11.53 1.86 3.41
N ILE A 43 10.39 1.20 3.51
CA ILE A 43 9.09 1.68 2.99
C ILE A 43 8.76 3.10 3.49
N ILE A 44 8.89 3.36 4.78
CA ILE A 44 8.52 4.66 5.37
C ILE A 44 9.50 5.78 4.99
N GLN A 45 10.76 5.42 4.76
CA GLN A 45 11.79 6.37 4.32
C GLN A 45 11.58 6.75 2.84
N GLU A 46 11.20 5.78 2.00
CA GLU A 46 10.78 6.05 0.62
C GLU A 46 9.49 6.87 0.56
N GLN A 47 8.50 6.60 1.43
CA GLN A 47 7.32 7.46 1.56
C GLN A 47 7.71 8.91 1.91
N ASN A 48 8.63 9.10 2.85
CA ASN A 48 9.08 10.43 3.23
C ASN A 48 9.80 11.15 2.07
N LYS A 49 10.64 10.43 1.33
CA LYS A 49 11.29 10.95 0.12
C LYS A 49 10.26 11.39 -0.93
N ALA A 50 9.26 10.55 -1.20
CA ALA A 50 8.18 10.87 -2.14
C ALA A 50 7.29 12.03 -1.65
N ALA A 51 6.97 12.08 -0.35
CA ALA A 51 6.16 13.13 0.25
C ALA A 51 6.81 14.53 0.22
N LYS A 52 8.14 14.59 0.13
CA LYS A 52 8.90 15.84 -0.04
C LYS A 52 8.81 16.39 -1.46
N ASN A 53 8.43 15.59 -2.45
CA ASN A 53 8.14 16.09 -3.79
C ASN A 53 6.85 16.95 -3.73
N PRO A 54 6.88 18.23 -4.15
CA PRO A 54 5.70 19.10 -4.14
C PRO A 54 4.53 18.54 -4.93
N ASN A 55 4.78 17.71 -5.95
CA ASN A 55 3.75 17.05 -6.74
C ASN A 55 3.32 15.70 -6.16
N GLY A 56 4.06 15.15 -5.19
CA GLY A 56 3.99 13.75 -4.78
C GLY A 56 4.78 12.85 -5.73
N ASP A 57 4.97 11.60 -5.35
CA ASP A 57 5.73 10.63 -6.15
C ASP A 57 5.27 9.20 -5.90
N PHE A 58 5.66 8.29 -6.79
CA PHE A 58 5.39 6.86 -6.66
C PHE A 58 6.50 6.13 -5.91
N ILE A 59 6.11 5.12 -5.14
CA ILE A 59 7.01 4.16 -4.51
C ILE A 59 6.60 2.73 -4.86
N TYR A 60 7.59 1.84 -4.86
CA TYR A 60 7.48 0.44 -5.26
C TYR A 60 8.06 -0.44 -4.15
N TYR A 61 7.28 -1.38 -3.64
CA TYR A 61 7.68 -2.20 -2.50
C TYR A 61 6.81 -3.46 -2.39
N GLN A 62 7.26 -4.41 -1.57
CA GLN A 62 6.46 -5.59 -1.23
C GLN A 62 5.59 -5.34 0.00
N TRP A 63 4.31 -5.73 -0.08
CA TRP A 63 3.39 -5.57 1.05
C TRP A 63 2.45 -6.76 1.23
N ARG A 64 2.10 -7.04 2.49
CA ARG A 64 1.12 -8.08 2.82
C ARG A 64 -0.27 -7.68 2.34
N LYS A 65 -0.90 -8.53 1.52
CA LYS A 65 -2.33 -8.38 1.19
C LYS A 65 -3.18 -8.70 2.42
N ILE A 66 -4.26 -7.94 2.62
CA ILE A 66 -5.31 -8.35 3.54
C ILE A 66 -6.19 -9.36 2.79
N PHE A 67 -6.00 -10.63 3.11
CA PHE A 67 -6.81 -11.73 2.59
C PHE A 67 -8.13 -11.84 3.36
N THR A 68 -9.22 -12.15 2.64
CA THR A 68 -10.49 -12.55 3.27
C THR A 68 -10.31 -13.85 4.05
N THR A 69 -11.27 -14.18 4.92
CA THR A 69 -11.25 -15.43 5.70
C THR A 69 -11.20 -16.67 4.79
N GLU A 70 -11.87 -16.64 3.63
CA GLU A 70 -11.81 -17.70 2.62
C GLU A 70 -10.42 -17.81 1.98
N GLU A 71 -9.77 -16.70 1.63
CA GLU A 71 -8.44 -16.69 1.04
C GLU A 71 -7.35 -17.17 2.02
N ARG A 72 -7.54 -16.92 3.33
CA ARG A 72 -6.68 -17.50 4.38
C ARG A 72 -6.85 -19.01 4.51
N ALA A 73 -8.06 -19.53 4.33
CA ALA A 73 -8.33 -20.97 4.41
C ALA A 73 -7.61 -21.78 3.30
N TYR A 74 -7.27 -21.14 2.17
CA TYR A 74 -6.47 -21.75 1.10
C TYR A 74 -4.95 -21.66 1.30
N GLY A 75 -4.46 -21.21 2.47
CA GLY A 75 -3.03 -21.20 2.78
C GLY A 75 -2.22 -20.10 2.09
N ILE A 76 -2.87 -19.07 1.53
CA ILE A 76 -2.23 -17.91 0.86
C ILE A 76 -1.66 -16.92 1.90
N GLU A 77 -1.47 -17.32 3.15
CA GLU A 77 -1.37 -16.43 4.30
C GLU A 77 -0.03 -15.66 4.42
N LYS A 78 0.99 -15.97 3.62
CA LYS A 78 2.36 -15.47 3.84
C LYS A 78 3.06 -14.81 2.66
N THR A 79 2.37 -14.58 1.55
CA THR A 79 3.00 -13.92 0.40
C THR A 79 2.80 -12.41 0.47
N THR A 80 3.91 -11.67 0.50
CA THR A 80 3.89 -10.26 0.12
C THR A 80 3.66 -10.16 -1.38
N SER A 81 2.83 -9.21 -1.82
CA SER A 81 2.62 -8.91 -3.23
C SER A 81 3.26 -7.57 -3.60
N PRO A 82 3.75 -7.41 -4.85
CA PRO A 82 4.27 -6.15 -5.32
C PRO A 82 3.19 -5.08 -5.27
N LYS A 83 3.50 -3.94 -4.63
CA LYS A 83 2.60 -2.81 -4.47
C LYS A 83 3.23 -1.56 -5.05
N ILE A 84 2.41 -0.80 -5.78
CA ILE A 84 2.73 0.53 -6.28
C ILE A 84 1.84 1.51 -5.51
N SER A 85 2.43 2.54 -4.91
CA SER A 85 1.69 3.58 -4.18
C SER A 85 2.13 4.96 -4.60
N PHE A 86 1.17 5.86 -4.77
CA PHE A 86 1.41 7.29 -4.89
C PHE A 86 1.36 7.93 -3.51
N ILE A 87 2.34 8.77 -3.20
CA ILE A 87 2.50 9.44 -1.91
C ILE A 87 2.47 10.95 -2.12
N LYS A 88 1.72 11.65 -1.28
CA LYS A 88 1.66 13.11 -1.24
C LYS A 88 1.88 13.60 0.19
N GLY A 89 2.76 14.57 0.34
CA GLY A 89 2.96 15.27 1.61
C GLY A 89 1.90 16.34 1.85
N TYR A 90 1.44 16.45 3.10
CA TYR A 90 0.68 17.60 3.59
C TYR A 90 1.50 18.32 4.66
N GLN A 91 2.20 19.37 4.24
CA GLN A 91 3.24 20.05 5.03
C GLN A 91 2.75 20.64 6.35
N PRO A 92 1.56 21.27 6.46
CA PRO A 92 1.12 21.86 7.72
C PRO A 92 1.10 20.90 8.91
N TRP A 93 0.94 19.59 8.66
CA TRP A 93 0.90 18.56 9.70
C TRP A 93 2.02 17.52 9.58
N ASN A 94 2.98 17.71 8.66
CA ASN A 94 4.00 16.72 8.33
C ASN A 94 3.42 15.32 8.01
N TRP A 95 2.24 15.27 7.37
CA TRP A 95 1.63 14.00 6.98
C TRP A 95 2.16 13.52 5.64
N MET A 96 2.23 12.20 5.52
CA MET A 96 2.43 11.46 4.28
C MET A 96 1.15 10.68 4.02
N ILE A 97 0.44 11.04 2.96
CA ILE A 97 -0.82 10.41 2.57
C ILE A 97 -0.54 9.55 1.35
N GLY A 98 -0.88 8.27 1.42
CA GLY A 98 -0.61 7.31 0.36
C GLY A 98 -1.84 6.54 -0.06
N ALA A 99 -1.92 6.27 -1.37
CA ALA A 99 -2.86 5.31 -1.93
C ALA A 99 -2.15 4.47 -3.00
N GLY A 100 -2.49 3.19 -3.08
CA GLY A 100 -1.82 2.28 -3.99
C GLY A 100 -2.54 0.98 -4.20
N PHE A 101 -2.16 0.26 -5.25
CA PHE A 101 -2.74 -1.02 -5.68
C PHE A 101 -1.64 -2.08 -5.79
N TYR A 102 -2.06 -3.35 -5.75
CA TYR A 102 -1.14 -4.46 -5.99
C TYR A 102 -1.06 -4.76 -7.48
N LEU A 103 0.16 -5.03 -7.97
CA LEU A 103 0.42 -5.20 -9.39
C LEU A 103 -0.24 -6.46 -9.96
N ASP A 104 -0.21 -7.55 -9.20
CA ASP A 104 -0.88 -8.81 -9.51
C ASP A 104 -2.41 -8.66 -9.68
N ASP A 105 -3.06 -7.77 -8.93
CA ASP A 105 -4.49 -7.46 -9.11
C ASP A 105 -4.74 -6.79 -10.48
N VAL A 106 -3.80 -5.96 -10.97
CA VAL A 106 -3.88 -5.32 -12.29
C VAL A 106 -3.63 -6.34 -13.40
N GLU A 107 -2.63 -7.21 -13.26
CA GLU A 107 -2.33 -8.28 -14.21
C GLU A 107 -3.53 -9.23 -14.39
N LEU A 108 -4.19 -9.61 -13.29
CA LEU A 108 -5.39 -10.44 -13.33
C LEU A 108 -6.56 -9.73 -14.06
N MET A 109 -6.72 -8.43 -13.87
CA MET A 109 -7.73 -7.66 -14.60
C MET A 109 -7.44 -7.62 -16.11
N ILE A 110 -6.18 -7.38 -16.50
CA ILE A 110 -5.78 -7.35 -17.91
C ILE A 110 -6.00 -8.72 -18.55
N ALA A 111 -5.54 -9.79 -17.91
CA ALA A 111 -5.68 -11.16 -18.44
C ALA A 111 -7.14 -11.57 -18.63
N ARG A 112 -8.05 -11.16 -17.74
CA ARG A 112 -9.49 -11.38 -17.90
C ARG A 112 -10.06 -10.64 -19.11
N ASN A 113 -9.66 -9.39 -19.32
CA ASN A 113 -10.16 -8.59 -20.43
C ASN A 113 -9.66 -9.11 -21.78
N VAL A 114 -8.40 -9.55 -21.87
CA VAL A 114 -7.85 -10.13 -23.12
C VAL A 114 -8.65 -11.36 -23.55
N LYS A 115 -9.05 -12.24 -22.62
CA LYS A 115 -9.88 -13.42 -22.94
C LYS A 115 -11.28 -13.09 -23.49
N VAL A 116 -11.81 -11.91 -23.21
CA VAL A 116 -13.13 -11.47 -23.71
C VAL A 116 -13.04 -10.95 -25.15
N PHE A 117 -11.88 -10.48 -25.60
CA PHE A 117 -11.68 -9.96 -26.96
C PHE A 117 -11.19 -11.00 -27.97
N THR A 118 -10.72 -12.16 -27.50
CA THR A 118 -10.24 -13.27 -28.35
C THR A 118 -11.23 -14.44 -28.40
N GLY A 119 -12.50 -14.22 -28.03
CA GLY A 119 -13.57 -15.22 -28.00
C GLY A 119 -14.71 -14.87 -28.95
#